data_AF-A0A6S6FWP0-F1
#
_entry.id   AF-A0A6S6FWP0-F1
#
_cell.length_a   1.000
_cell.length_b   1.000
_cell.length_c   1.000
_cell.angle_alpha   90.00
_cell.angle_beta   90.00
_cell.angle_gamma   90.00
#
_symmetry.space_group_name_H-M   'P 1'
#
loop_
_entity.id
_entity.type
_entity.pdbx_description
1 polymer ?
#
loop_
_entity_poly.entity_id
_entity_poly.type
_entity_poly.pdbx_seq_one_letter_code
_entity_poly.pdbx_strand_id
1 'polypeptide(L)'
;MKSVIDQQGSDNVRWFVPGEIYEDCAYHPCLCVSVDQDGDEIWGISLIDGSHPRACSLRHCGVIKLTVDQAWHIKLRYIAKMEGRQGRAEEMRIRWWEG
;
A
#
# COMPACT_ATOMS: atom_id res chain seq x y z
N MET A 1 -18.59 9.98 35.53
CA MET A 1 -17.77 9.31 34.51
C MET A 1 -18.71 8.75 33.45
N LYS A 2 -18.83 9.40 32.28
CA LYS A 2 -19.63 8.86 31.18
C LYS A 2 -18.76 7.88 30.40
N SER A 3 -19.33 6.68 30.23
CA SER A 3 -18.79 5.54 29.51
C SER A 3 -18.26 5.92 28.12
N VAL A 4 -17.15 5.31 27.73
CA VAL A 4 -16.59 5.35 26.38
C VAL A 4 -17.64 4.73 25.45
N ILE A 5 -18.27 5.58 24.65
CA ILE A 5 -19.30 5.23 23.69
C ILE A 5 -18.59 4.64 22.47
N ASP A 6 -18.90 3.39 22.13
CA ASP A 6 -18.75 2.84 20.79
C ASP A 6 -19.40 3.80 19.78
N GLN A 7 -18.58 4.59 19.09
CA GLN A 7 -19.03 5.44 17.98
C GLN A 7 -19.11 4.62 16.69
N GLN A 8 -19.92 3.55 16.72
CA GLN A 8 -20.42 2.93 15.50
C GLN A 8 -21.65 3.72 15.04
N GLY A 9 -21.41 4.80 14.28
CA GLY A 9 -22.42 5.58 13.56
C GLY A 9 -21.79 6.09 12.26
N SER A 10 -22.23 5.52 11.13
CA SER A 10 -23.00 6.24 10.09
C SER A 10 -22.15 7.15 9.20
N ASP A 11 -22.00 6.73 7.93
CA ASP A 11 -21.82 7.54 6.71
C ASP A 11 -20.54 7.27 5.89
N ASN A 12 -20.77 6.69 4.71
CA ASN A 12 -19.78 6.28 3.70
C ASN A 12 -19.08 7.46 3.02
N VAL A 13 -18.17 8.13 3.72
CA VAL A 13 -17.07 8.85 3.06
C VAL A 13 -15.78 8.52 3.80
N ARG A 14 -14.95 7.65 3.23
CA ARG A 14 -13.66 7.29 3.82
C ARG A 14 -12.63 8.38 3.51
N TRP A 15 -12.77 9.54 4.16
CA TRP A 15 -11.77 10.60 4.13
C TRP A 15 -10.42 9.99 4.59
N PHE A 16 -9.39 10.04 3.75
CA PHE A 16 -8.02 9.67 4.15
C PHE A 16 -7.39 10.80 4.95
N VAL A 17 -6.57 10.47 5.94
CA VAL A 17 -5.76 11.46 6.67
C VAL A 17 -4.30 11.00 6.78
N PRO A 18 -3.33 11.94 6.91
CA PRO A 18 -1.94 11.59 7.17
C PRO A 18 -1.80 10.64 8.37
N GLY A 19 -0.95 9.64 8.23
CA GLY A 19 -0.74 8.57 9.22
C GLY A 19 -1.53 7.29 8.95
N GLU A 20 -2.57 7.33 8.11
CA GLU A 20 -3.27 6.12 7.68
C GLU A 20 -2.50 5.33 6.62
N ILE A 21 -2.84 4.06 6.45
CA ILE A 21 -2.24 3.20 5.42
C ILE A 21 -3.26 2.97 4.30
N TYR A 22 -2.80 3.03 3.06
CA TYR A 22 -3.60 2.76 1.88
C TYR A 22 -2.87 1.86 0.90
N GLU A 23 -3.61 1.16 0.04
CA GLU A 23 -3.05 0.51 -1.14
C GLU A 23 -3.11 1.46 -2.33
N ASP A 24 -1.99 1.64 -3.04
CA ASP A 24 -1.91 2.49 -4.23
C ASP A 24 -2.21 1.71 -5.53
N CYS A 25 -2.24 2.41 -6.67
CA CYS A 25 -2.56 1.79 -7.97
C CYS A 25 -1.51 0.78 -8.47
N ALA A 26 -0.35 0.70 -7.83
CA ALA A 26 0.67 -0.29 -8.10
C ALA A 26 0.68 -1.41 -7.04
N TYR A 27 -0.38 -1.50 -6.24
CA TYR A 27 -0.58 -2.49 -5.19
C TYR A 27 0.48 -2.45 -4.08
N HIS A 28 1.08 -1.29 -3.85
CA HIS A 28 1.96 -1.08 -2.71
C HIS A 28 1.14 -0.61 -1.50
N PRO A 29 1.35 -1.19 -0.31
CA PRO A 29 0.91 -0.57 0.93
C PRO A 29 1.75 0.69 1.16
N CYS A 30 1.08 1.82 1.39
CA CYS A 30 1.67 3.13 1.49
C CYS A 30 1.22 3.83 2.77
N LEU A 31 2.15 4.47 3.48
CA LEU A 31 1.84 5.41 4.55
C LEU A 31 1.39 6.72 3.92
N CYS A 32 0.18 7.17 4.24
CA CYS A 32 -0.34 8.47 3.82
C CYS A 32 0.43 9.60 4.53
N VAL A 33 0.96 10.54 3.77
CA VAL A 33 1.68 11.72 4.29
C VAL A 33 0.94 13.02 4.03
N SER A 34 0.08 13.06 3.01
CA SER A 34 -0.74 14.22 2.66
C SER A 34 -1.95 13.79 1.82
N VAL A 35 -3.03 14.57 1.86
CA VAL A 35 -4.24 14.36 1.06
C VAL A 35 -4.82 15.71 0.64
N ASP A 36 -5.14 15.85 -0.65
CA ASP A 36 -5.97 16.92 -1.19
C ASP A 36 -7.27 16.30 -1.73
N GLN A 37 -8.34 16.42 -0.95
CA GLN A 37 -9.61 15.73 -1.27
C GLN A 37 -10.41 16.45 -2.35
N ASP A 38 -10.27 17.76 -2.42
CA ASP A 38 -10.91 18.57 -3.46
C ASP A 38 -10.13 18.47 -4.77
N GLY A 39 -8.80 18.45 -4.68
CA GLY A 39 -7.87 18.23 -5.80
C GLY A 39 -7.74 16.78 -6.27
N ASP A 40 -8.44 15.84 -5.63
CA ASP A 40 -8.45 14.41 -5.99
C ASP A 40 -7.06 13.73 -5.89
N GLU A 41 -6.26 14.05 -4.87
CA GLU A 41 -4.89 13.52 -4.76
C GLU A 41 -4.57 13.02 -3.35
N ILE A 42 -3.87 11.89 -3.27
CA ILE A 42 -3.27 11.36 -2.05
C ILE A 42 -1.79 11.09 -2.29
N TRP A 43 -0.94 11.46 -1.33
CA TRP A 43 0.49 11.19 -1.36
C TRP A 43 0.91 10.29 -0.22
N GLY A 44 1.84 9.39 -0.51
CA GLY A 44 2.39 8.48 0.47
C GLY A 44 3.83 8.06 0.23
N ILE A 45 4.30 7.19 1.12
CA ILE A 45 5.59 6.52 1.07
C ILE A 45 5.31 5.02 1.05
N SER A 46 5.91 4.27 0.11
CA SER A 46 5.72 2.83 0.06
C SER A 46 6.36 2.15 1.28
N LEU A 47 5.61 1.26 1.94
CA LEU A 47 6.09 0.42 3.04
C LEU A 47 6.87 -0.82 2.56
N ILE A 48 6.93 -1.03 1.24
CA ILE A 48 7.73 -2.10 0.63
C ILE A 48 9.19 -1.65 0.45
N ASP A 49 9.40 -0.55 -0.28
CA ASP A 49 10.72 -0.13 -0.77
C ASP A 49 11.09 1.32 -0.42
N GLY A 50 10.20 2.07 0.26
CA GLY A 50 10.43 3.46 0.63
C GLY A 50 10.27 4.47 -0.51
N SER A 51 9.82 4.05 -1.70
CA SER A 51 9.60 4.98 -2.82
C SER A 51 8.60 6.10 -2.47
N HIS A 52 8.92 7.32 -2.91
CA HIS A 52 8.16 8.55 -2.68
C HIS A 52 8.43 9.57 -3.82
N PRO A 53 7.42 10.35 -4.27
CA PRO A 53 6.02 10.29 -3.86
C PRO A 53 5.27 9.13 -4.50
N ARG A 54 4.48 8.41 -3.68
CA ARG A 54 3.42 7.52 -4.16
C ARG A 54 2.14 8.33 -4.26
N ALA A 55 1.95 8.99 -5.40
CA ALA A 55 0.76 9.80 -5.66
C ALA A 55 -0.34 8.95 -6.33
N CYS A 56 -1.60 9.14 -5.94
CA CYS A 56 -2.75 8.51 -6.56
C CYS A 56 -3.96 9.44 -6.59
N SER A 57 -4.83 9.24 -7.57
CA SER A 57 -6.15 9.86 -7.59
C SER A 57 -7.09 9.15 -6.60
N LEU A 58 -7.78 9.92 -5.76
CA LEU A 58 -8.74 9.37 -4.79
C LEU A 58 -9.97 8.76 -5.49
N ARG A 59 -10.37 9.31 -6.65
CA ARG A 59 -11.55 8.91 -7.42
C ARG A 59 -11.26 7.89 -8.51
N HIS A 60 -10.04 7.84 -9.05
CA HIS A 60 -9.72 7.08 -10.26
C HIS A 60 -8.70 5.94 -10.05
N CYS A 61 -7.90 5.96 -8.97
CA CYS A 61 -6.89 4.92 -8.73
C CYS A 61 -7.40 3.73 -7.90
N GLY A 62 -8.63 3.79 -7.38
CA GLY A 62 -9.18 2.71 -6.56
C GLY A 62 -8.44 2.51 -5.24
N VAL A 63 -7.89 3.60 -4.67
CA VAL A 63 -7.19 3.57 -3.38
C VAL A 63 -8.08 3.06 -2.26
N ILE A 64 -7.59 2.07 -1.52
CA ILE A 64 -8.31 1.46 -0.40
C ILE A 64 -7.55 1.65 0.91
N LYS A 65 -8.27 1.93 2.00
CA LYS A 65 -7.69 1.93 3.35
C LYS A 65 -7.28 0.51 3.74
N LEU A 66 -6.11 0.39 4.36
CA LEU A 66 -5.57 -0.85 4.89
C LEU A 66 -5.38 -0.77 6.41
N THR A 67 -5.57 -1.90 7.07
CA THR A 67 -5.03 -2.10 8.42
C THR A 67 -3.52 -2.37 8.36
N VAL A 68 -2.83 -2.21 9.49
CA VAL A 68 -1.40 -2.58 9.61
C VAL A 68 -1.17 -4.04 9.26
N ASP A 69 -2.07 -4.94 9.69
CA ASP A 69 -1.99 -6.38 9.42
C ASP A 69 -2.13 -6.70 7.91
N GLN A 70 -3.07 -6.06 7.22
CA GLN A 70 -3.21 -6.19 5.77
C GLN A 70 -1.97 -5.71 5.03
N ALA A 71 -1.43 -4.55 5.42
CA ALA A 71 -0.20 -4.00 4.84
C ALA A 71 1.01 -4.94 5.06
N TRP A 72 1.12 -5.52 6.25
CA TRP A 72 2.14 -6.51 6.58
C TRP A 72 2.05 -7.75 5.69
N HIS A 73 0.85 -8.30 5.52
CA HIS A 73 0.63 -9.43 4.63
C HIS A 73 0.95 -9.14 3.16
N ILE A 74 0.63 -7.93 2.66
CA ILE A 74 1.01 -7.52 1.30
C ILE A 74 2.54 -7.46 1.17
N LYS A 75 3.25 -6.87 2.15
CA LYS A 75 4.71 -6.81 2.15
C LYS A 75 5.35 -8.20 2.12
N LEU A 76 4.88 -9.12 2.97
CA LEU A 76 5.38 -10.50 2.99
C LEU A 76 5.17 -11.22 1.65
N ARG A 77 4.01 -11.03 1.01
CA ARG A 77 3.75 -11.58 -0.33
C ARG A 77 4.67 -10.99 -1.39
N TYR A 78 4.97 -9.69 -1.31
CA TYR A 78 5.91 -9.05 -2.22
C TYR A 78 7.32 -9.64 -2.09
N ILE A 79 7.82 -9.81 -0.86
CA ILE A 79 9.13 -10.39 -0.59
C ILE A 79 9.22 -11.81 -1.16
N ALA A 80 8.26 -12.68 -0.85
CA ALA A 80 8.23 -14.05 -1.36
C ALA A 80 8.21 -14.10 -2.89
N LYS A 81 7.49 -13.18 -3.54
CA LYS A 81 7.45 -13.05 -5.01
C LYS A 81 8.80 -12.63 -5.59
N MET A 82 9.53 -11.73 -4.92
CA MET A 82 10.85 -11.29 -5.38
C MET A 82 11.91 -12.38 -5.22
N GLU A 83 11.91 -13.09 -4.10
CA GLU A 83 12.81 -14.24 -3.87
C GLU A 83 12.60 -15.32 -4.95
N GLY A 84 11.34 -15.66 -5.25
CA GLY A 84 11.04 -16.61 -6.32
C GLY A 84 11.47 -16.14 -7.72
N ARG A 85 11.36 -14.83 -8.00
CA ARG A 85 11.85 -14.24 -9.26
C ARG A 85 13.36 -14.30 -9.37
N GLN A 86 14.07 -14.01 -8.29
CA GLN A 86 15.53 -14.06 -8.26
C GLN A 86 16.04 -15.48 -8.47
N GLY A 87 15.45 -16.48 -7.79
CA GLY A 87 15.79 -17.89 -8.00
C GLY A 87 15.59 -18.33 -9.45
N ARG A 88 14.48 -17.92 -10.09
CA ARG A 88 14.23 -18.23 -11.51
C ARG A 88 15.21 -17.53 -12.46
N ALA A 89 15.59 -16.29 -12.16
CA ALA A 89 16.55 -15.54 -12.97
C ALA A 89 17.95 -16.18 -12.89
N GLU A 90 18.35 -16.65 -11.71
CA GLU A 90 19.60 -17.38 -11.49
C GLU A 90 19.61 -18.72 -12.21
N GLU A 91 18.52 -19.50 -12.11
CA GLU A 91 18.35 -20.75 -12.86
C GLU A 91 18.47 -20.53 -14.38
N MET A 92 17.82 -19.49 -14.91
CA MET A 92 17.95 -19.12 -16.32
C MET A 92 19.39 -18.75 -16.67
N ARG A 93 20.07 -17.95 -15.85
CA ARG A 93 21.46 -17.55 -16.10
C ARG A 93 22.38 -18.77 -16.22
N ILE A 94 22.31 -19.69 -15.25
CA ILE A 94 23.10 -20.94 -15.26
C ILE A 94 22.82 -21.74 -16.53
N ARG A 95 21.54 -21.94 -16.87
CA ARG A 95 21.12 -22.72 -18.04
C ARG A 95 21.63 -22.16 -19.37
N TRP A 96 21.74 -20.83 -19.52
CA TRP A 96 22.03 -20.20 -20.81
C TRP A 96 23.49 -19.75 -20.99
N TRP A 97 24.25 -19.55 -19.92
CA TRP A 97 25.63 -19.02 -20.01
C TRP A 97 26.71 -19.99 -19.57
N GLU A 98 26.36 -21.07 -18.85
CA GLU A 98 27.31 -22.03 -18.27
C GLU A 98 27.10 -23.48 -18.76
N GLY A 99 26.17 -23.69 -19.70
CA GLY A 99 25.94 -24.97 -20.39
C GLY A 99 26.29 -24.88 -21.88
#